data_AF-E0N8J3-F1
#
_entry.id   AF-E0N8J3-F1
#
_cell.length_a   1.000
_cell.length_b   1.000
_cell.length_c   1.000
_cell.angle_alpha   90.00
_cell.angle_beta   90.00
_cell.angle_gamma   90.00
#
_symmetry.space_group_name_H-M   'P 1'
#
loop_
_entity.id
_entity.type
_entity.pdbx_description
1 polymer ?
#
loop_
_entity_poly.entity_id
_entity_poly.type
_entity_poly.pdbx_seq_one_letter_code
_entity_poly.pdbx_strand_id
1 'polypeptide(L)'
;METGRLDGLLGAFGIMAYYMVLGGWVISYIVNIIGGNLDISSPVSSEVTKSFFTEHIENSPWEIAFYTFLFVVVNQWILVKGVIGGIEKAAKYLMPLLFLFLIAMVVRNVTLPGAMEGITFYLKPDFSKITAELFVFVLGQVFFTLSLGFGVMITLSSYLDKNENLVQTAVITAITNTIIAVLAGFMIFPSLFSFGVAPDSGPTLVFQSLPIVFSHMWAGSVFAVIFFSLLLIAALTTSLTIYEVLITTIQEKTKIRRTAAITIVLAAIFIFGNIPSILSYGPWKDVSVFGKNIFDAFDYISGNILFMLTALGSALFVGFVMKDEAKEELLYKGNHTTVNIWFAYVKYLVPLVILLIFVSNLF
;
A
#
# COMPACT_ATOMS: atom_id res chain seq x y z
N MET A 1 -10.36 -6.47 23.77
CA MET A 1 -10.50 -5.31 22.87
C MET A 1 -9.26 -4.42 22.90
N GLU A 2 -8.70 -4.15 24.09
CA GLU A 2 -7.48 -3.32 24.19
C GLU A 2 -6.24 -3.95 23.53
N THR A 3 -6.04 -5.28 23.64
CA THR A 3 -4.91 -5.98 23.02
C THR A 3 -4.95 -5.99 21.50
N GLY A 4 -6.04 -6.47 20.86
CA GLY A 4 -6.15 -6.45 19.40
C GLY A 4 -6.18 -5.05 18.77
N ARG A 5 -6.57 -4.02 19.55
CA ARG A 5 -6.49 -2.62 19.11
C ARG A 5 -5.06 -2.09 19.22
N LEU A 6 -4.25 -2.55 20.18
CA LEU A 6 -2.83 -2.18 20.30
C LEU A 6 -2.00 -2.77 19.16
N ASP A 7 -2.24 -4.03 18.80
CA ASP A 7 -1.53 -4.71 17.71
C ASP A 7 -1.75 -3.99 16.38
N GLY A 8 -2.99 -3.58 16.08
CA GLY A 8 -3.31 -2.80 14.88
C GLY A 8 -2.64 -1.43 14.84
N LEU A 9 -2.47 -0.76 15.98
CA LEU A 9 -1.76 0.52 16.06
C LEU A 9 -0.24 0.35 15.89
N LEU A 10 0.33 -0.70 16.47
CA LEU A 10 1.74 -1.03 16.26
C LEU A 10 2.01 -1.42 14.79
N GLY A 11 1.08 -2.15 14.16
CA GLY A 11 1.14 -2.46 12.74
C GLY A 11 1.01 -1.20 11.88
N ALA A 12 0.08 -0.30 12.21
CA ALA A 12 -0.08 0.98 11.53
C ALA A 12 1.16 1.89 11.71
N PHE A 13 1.81 1.86 12.88
CA PHE A 13 3.09 2.53 13.08
C PHE A 13 4.18 1.92 12.19
N GLY A 14 4.31 0.59 12.20
CA GLY A 14 5.36 -0.11 11.47
C GLY A 14 5.21 0.00 9.95
N ILE A 15 3.99 -0.07 9.40
CA ILE A 15 3.82 0.17 7.96
C ILE A 15 4.22 1.61 7.61
N MET A 16 3.81 2.58 8.41
CA MET A 16 4.15 3.98 8.17
C MET A 16 5.64 4.26 8.35
N ALA A 17 6.37 3.43 9.11
CA ALA A 17 7.81 3.52 9.29
C ALA A 17 8.57 3.33 7.97
N TYR A 18 8.17 2.38 7.11
CA TYR A 18 8.84 2.15 5.82
C TYR A 18 8.08 2.77 4.63
N TYR A 19 6.75 2.84 4.70
CA TYR A 19 5.92 3.29 3.57
C TYR A 19 6.13 4.77 3.22
N MET A 20 6.39 5.61 4.23
CA MET A 20 6.74 7.03 4.00
C MET A 20 8.12 7.18 3.36
N VAL A 21 9.03 6.23 3.59
CA VAL A 21 10.35 6.19 2.98
C VAL A 21 10.24 5.89 1.49
N LEU A 22 9.35 4.96 1.10
CA LEU A 22 9.02 4.72 -0.31
C LEU A 22 8.49 5.98 -1.01
N GLY A 23 7.67 6.79 -0.33
CA GLY A 23 7.26 8.10 -0.85
C GLY A 23 8.44 9.03 -1.10
N GLY A 24 9.44 9.02 -0.22
CA GLY A 24 10.71 9.73 -0.41
C GLY A 24 11.50 9.24 -1.62
N TRP A 25 11.59 7.92 -1.82
CA TRP A 25 12.23 7.33 -3.00
C TRP A 25 11.54 7.79 -4.29
N VAL A 26 10.22 7.74 -4.33
CA VAL A 26 9.44 8.17 -5.50
C VAL A 26 9.69 9.65 -5.82
N ILE A 27 9.75 10.52 -4.82
CA ILE A 27 10.08 11.94 -5.03
C ILE A 27 11.52 12.09 -5.55
N SER A 28 12.49 11.39 -4.98
CA SER A 28 13.89 11.39 -5.47
C SER A 28 13.96 11.00 -6.95
N TYR A 29 13.25 9.94 -7.37
CA TYR A 29 13.20 9.53 -8.77
C TYR A 29 12.61 10.63 -9.68
N ILE A 30 11.49 11.24 -9.28
CA ILE A 30 10.88 12.33 -10.06
C ILE A 30 11.86 13.49 -10.22
N VAL A 31 12.48 13.94 -9.12
CA VAL A 31 13.39 15.09 -9.13
C VAL A 31 14.65 14.80 -9.94
N ASN A 32 15.26 13.63 -9.78
CA ASN A 32 16.48 13.25 -10.49
C ASN A 32 16.24 13.00 -11.99
N ILE A 33 15.07 12.48 -12.39
CA ILE A 33 14.70 12.35 -13.80
C ILE A 33 14.48 13.73 -14.44
N ILE A 34 13.76 14.63 -13.76
CA ILE A 34 13.50 15.99 -14.27
C ILE A 34 14.78 16.83 -14.29
N GLY A 35 15.62 16.68 -13.27
CA GLY A 35 16.90 17.38 -13.13
C GLY A 35 18.00 16.87 -14.06
N GLY A 36 17.79 15.73 -14.73
CA GLY A 36 18.76 15.12 -15.65
C GLY A 36 19.86 14.28 -14.99
N ASN A 37 19.79 14.04 -13.67
CA ASN A 37 20.73 13.17 -12.96
C ASN A 37 20.49 11.69 -13.32
N LEU A 38 19.24 11.31 -13.57
CA LEU A 38 18.89 10.04 -14.21
C LEU A 38 18.36 10.32 -15.62
N ASP A 39 19.28 10.41 -16.58
CA ASP A 39 18.92 10.62 -17.98
C ASP A 39 18.38 9.34 -18.62
N ILE A 40 17.06 9.30 -18.78
CA ILE A 40 16.32 8.24 -19.49
C ILE A 40 15.74 8.74 -20.82
N SER A 41 16.35 9.77 -21.41
CA SER A 41 16.01 10.21 -22.78
C SER A 41 16.53 9.26 -23.85
N SER A 42 17.48 8.38 -23.50
CA SER A 42 18.03 7.33 -24.34
C SER A 42 18.15 6.02 -23.58
N PRO A 43 18.19 4.86 -24.26
CA PRO A 43 18.24 3.55 -23.62
C PRO A 43 19.36 3.43 -22.58
N VAL A 44 18.99 3.11 -21.34
CA VAL A 44 19.93 2.87 -20.24
C VAL A 44 20.10 1.38 -19.95
N SER A 45 21.27 0.99 -19.45
CA SER A 45 21.53 -0.38 -19.03
C SER A 45 21.06 -0.61 -17.59
N SER A 46 20.93 -1.88 -17.20
CA SER A 46 20.63 -2.27 -15.81
C SER A 46 21.71 -1.84 -14.82
N GLU A 47 22.96 -1.70 -15.27
CA GLU A 47 24.05 -1.22 -14.44
C GLU A 47 23.87 0.25 -14.05
N VAL A 48 23.39 1.08 -15.00
CA VAL A 48 23.10 2.49 -14.75
C VAL A 48 21.98 2.64 -13.73
N THR A 49 20.88 1.90 -13.87
CA THR A 49 19.74 2.02 -12.95
C THR A 49 20.03 1.46 -11.56
N LYS A 50 20.83 0.39 -11.48
CA LYS A 50 21.33 -0.14 -10.20
C LYS A 50 22.30 0.83 -9.51
N SER A 51 23.24 1.40 -10.26
CA SER A 51 24.18 2.38 -9.74
C SER A 51 23.43 3.61 -9.22
N PHE A 52 22.46 4.11 -9.99
CA PHE A 52 21.59 5.21 -9.57
C PHE A 52 20.85 4.88 -8.27
N PHE A 53 20.22 3.70 -8.17
CA PHE A 53 19.54 3.28 -6.95
C PHE A 53 20.50 3.22 -5.75
N THR A 54 21.69 2.65 -5.95
CA THR A 54 22.71 2.54 -4.92
C THR A 54 23.20 3.92 -4.46
N GLU A 55 23.41 4.86 -5.39
CA GLU A 55 23.91 6.20 -5.11
C GLU A 55 22.85 7.08 -4.45
N HIS A 56 21.66 7.17 -5.03
CA HIS A 56 20.61 8.12 -4.61
C HIS A 56 19.63 7.57 -3.58
N ILE A 57 19.54 6.26 -3.40
CA ILE A 57 18.64 5.63 -2.44
C ILE A 57 19.43 5.05 -1.27
N GLU A 58 20.31 4.08 -1.54
CA GLU A 58 20.99 3.33 -0.46
C GLU A 58 22.06 4.18 0.26
N ASN A 59 22.87 4.91 -0.50
CA ASN A 59 23.99 5.70 0.03
C ASN A 59 23.69 7.18 0.22
N SER A 60 22.44 7.61 0.02
CA SER A 60 22.03 9.02 0.18
C SER A 60 20.96 9.21 1.27
N PRO A 61 21.26 8.83 2.54
CA PRO A 61 20.28 8.89 3.62
C PRO A 61 19.75 10.32 3.88
N TRP A 62 20.56 11.35 3.63
CA TRP A 62 20.13 12.75 3.78
C TRP A 62 19.15 13.19 2.70
N GLU A 63 19.38 12.79 1.45
CA GLU A 63 18.47 13.06 0.33
C GLU A 63 17.11 12.40 0.60
N ILE A 64 17.13 11.11 0.96
CA ILE A 64 15.90 10.37 1.26
C ILE A 64 15.21 10.92 2.52
N ALA A 65 15.94 11.24 3.59
CA ALA A 65 15.33 11.86 4.77
C ALA A 65 14.67 13.21 4.46
N PHE A 66 15.27 14.01 3.58
CA PHE A 66 14.68 15.28 3.15
C PHE A 66 13.39 15.06 2.34
N TYR A 67 13.39 14.16 1.36
CA TYR A 67 12.19 13.89 0.56
C TYR A 67 11.08 13.18 1.36
N THR A 68 11.43 12.26 2.25
CA THR A 68 10.48 11.66 3.19
C THR A 68 9.91 12.71 4.12
N PHE A 69 10.73 13.64 4.64
CA PHE A 69 10.25 14.75 5.46
C PHE A 69 9.27 15.63 4.68
N LEU A 70 9.58 16.00 3.43
CA LEU A 70 8.68 16.75 2.57
C LEU A 70 7.34 16.02 2.38
N PHE A 71 7.40 14.70 2.16
CA PHE A 71 6.21 13.86 2.01
C PHE A 71 5.37 13.80 3.30
N VAL A 72 6.00 13.73 4.46
CA VAL A 72 5.34 13.81 5.78
C VAL A 72 4.71 15.19 5.99
N VAL A 73 5.37 16.28 5.57
CA VAL A 73 4.82 17.64 5.66
C VAL A 73 3.57 17.80 4.79
N VAL A 74 3.56 17.24 3.58
CA VAL A 74 2.37 17.21 2.72
C VAL A 74 1.22 16.46 3.39
N ASN A 75 1.50 15.30 3.99
CA ASN A 75 0.52 14.56 4.79
C ASN A 75 -0.02 15.40 5.94
N GLN A 76 0.87 16.03 6.73
CA GLN A 76 0.49 16.89 7.84
C GLN A 76 -0.47 18.00 7.39
N TRP A 77 -0.14 18.70 6.30
CA TRP A 77 -0.94 19.80 5.75
C TRP A 77 -2.35 19.38 5.33
N ILE A 78 -2.53 18.16 4.83
CA ILE A 78 -3.85 17.61 4.51
C ILE A 78 -4.58 17.21 5.80
N LEU A 79 -3.91 16.50 6.71
CA LEU A 79 -4.51 15.97 7.94
C LEU A 79 -5.00 17.07 8.90
N VAL A 80 -4.31 18.22 8.98
CA VAL A 80 -4.78 19.34 9.82
C VAL A 80 -6.08 19.97 9.34
N LYS A 81 -6.46 19.76 8.07
CA LYS A 81 -7.77 20.19 7.53
C LYS A 81 -8.92 19.24 7.89
N GLY A 82 -8.63 18.15 8.58
CA GLY A 82 -9.61 17.17 9.02
C GLY A 82 -10.01 16.16 7.94
N VAL A 83 -10.93 15.25 8.29
CA VAL A 83 -11.36 14.16 7.42
C VAL A 83 -12.07 14.68 6.17
N ILE A 84 -13.11 15.49 6.32
CA ILE A 84 -13.90 16.02 5.19
C ILE A 84 -13.10 17.09 4.41
N GLY A 85 -12.56 18.08 5.12
CA GLY A 85 -11.85 19.22 4.49
C GLY A 85 -10.46 18.89 3.94
N GLY A 86 -9.87 17.78 4.39
CA GLY A 86 -8.53 17.32 4.03
C GLY A 86 -8.57 16.01 3.25
N ILE A 87 -8.79 14.89 3.94
CA ILE A 87 -8.67 13.53 3.39
C ILE A 87 -9.65 13.30 2.23
N GLU A 88 -10.94 13.53 2.45
CA GLU A 88 -11.99 13.33 1.44
C GLU A 88 -11.77 14.26 0.24
N LYS A 89 -11.47 15.53 0.49
CA LYS A 89 -11.16 16.49 -0.58
C LYS A 89 -9.93 16.07 -1.38
N ALA A 90 -8.86 15.61 -0.72
CA ALA A 90 -7.68 15.09 -1.40
C ALA A 90 -8.05 13.88 -2.27
N ALA A 91 -8.74 12.89 -1.73
CA ALA A 91 -9.18 11.71 -2.48
C ALA A 91 -10.05 12.08 -3.70
N LYS A 92 -10.95 13.05 -3.56
CA LYS A 92 -11.85 13.52 -4.63
C LYS A 92 -11.11 14.06 -5.86
N TYR A 93 -9.92 14.64 -5.69
CA TYR A 93 -9.11 15.15 -6.81
C TYR A 93 -8.00 14.17 -7.22
N LEU A 94 -7.35 13.54 -6.25
CA LEU A 94 -6.21 12.66 -6.46
C LEU A 94 -6.59 11.33 -7.08
N MET A 95 -7.73 10.72 -6.69
CA MET A 95 -8.13 9.41 -7.23
C MET A 95 -8.50 9.48 -8.73
N PRO A 96 -9.26 10.47 -9.21
CA PRO A 96 -9.46 10.63 -10.65
C PRO A 96 -8.17 10.90 -11.43
N LEU A 97 -7.24 11.70 -10.86
CA LEU A 97 -5.95 11.96 -11.48
C LEU A 97 -5.08 10.70 -11.57
N LEU A 98 -5.04 9.91 -10.50
CA LEU A 98 -4.39 8.59 -10.48
C LEU A 98 -4.97 7.69 -11.56
N PHE A 99 -6.30 7.64 -11.68
CA PHE A 99 -6.95 6.84 -12.71
C PHE A 99 -6.61 7.32 -14.13
N LEU A 100 -6.56 8.63 -14.36
CA LEU A 100 -6.14 9.19 -15.64
C LEU A 100 -4.70 8.78 -16.00
N PHE A 101 -3.77 8.89 -15.06
CA PHE A 101 -2.38 8.45 -15.24
C PHE A 101 -2.30 6.95 -15.51
N LEU A 102 -3.07 6.14 -14.78
CA LEU A 102 -3.12 4.70 -14.96
C LEU A 102 -3.56 4.35 -16.39
N ILE A 103 -4.66 4.94 -16.87
CA ILE A 103 -5.17 4.68 -18.22
C ILE A 103 -4.16 5.16 -19.28
N ALA A 104 -3.55 6.33 -19.11
CA ALA A 104 -2.53 6.82 -20.04
C ALA A 104 -1.34 5.84 -20.15
N MET A 105 -0.87 5.31 -19.01
CA MET A 105 0.20 4.32 -18.98
C MET A 105 -0.22 2.98 -19.59
N VAL A 106 -1.42 2.49 -19.29
CA VAL A 106 -1.97 1.26 -19.89
C VAL A 106 -2.02 1.40 -21.41
N VAL A 107 -2.62 2.46 -21.94
CA VAL A 107 -2.71 2.71 -23.39
C VAL A 107 -1.33 2.77 -24.02
N ARG A 108 -0.37 3.43 -23.36
CA ARG A 108 1.00 3.49 -23.89
C ARG A 108 1.66 2.11 -23.92
N ASN A 109 1.53 1.33 -22.86
CA ASN A 109 2.28 0.09 -22.70
C ASN A 109 1.70 -1.06 -23.52
N VAL A 110 0.39 -1.10 -23.74
CA VAL A 110 -0.24 -2.09 -24.64
C VAL A 110 -0.01 -1.79 -26.13
N THR A 111 0.42 -0.58 -26.48
CA THR A 111 0.75 -0.18 -27.86
C THR A 111 2.23 -0.32 -28.20
N LEU A 112 3.05 -0.85 -27.28
CA LEU A 112 4.47 -1.11 -27.53
C LEU A 112 4.65 -2.33 -28.45
N PRO A 113 5.73 -2.36 -29.27
CA PRO A 113 6.11 -3.56 -29.99
C PRO A 113 6.34 -4.72 -29.02
N GLY A 114 5.81 -5.92 -29.30
CA GLY A 114 5.94 -7.08 -28.41
C GLY A 114 5.04 -7.09 -27.17
N ALA A 115 4.21 -6.05 -26.94
CA ALA A 115 3.31 -5.95 -25.79
C ALA A 115 2.40 -7.18 -25.60
N MET A 116 2.01 -7.84 -26.70
CA MET A 116 1.15 -9.02 -26.67
C MET A 116 1.76 -10.20 -25.92
N GLU A 117 3.09 -10.34 -25.92
CA GLU A 117 3.77 -11.38 -25.15
C GLU A 117 3.60 -11.13 -23.65
N GLY A 118 3.74 -9.88 -23.20
CA GLY A 118 3.48 -9.50 -21.81
C GLY A 118 2.02 -9.62 -21.41
N ILE A 119 1.08 -9.30 -22.30
CA ILE A 119 -0.36 -9.54 -22.07
C ILE A 119 -0.65 -11.04 -21.95
N THR A 120 -0.03 -11.85 -22.81
CA THR A 120 -0.16 -13.32 -22.77
C THR A 120 0.42 -13.86 -21.48
N PHE A 121 1.60 -13.43 -21.07
CA PHE A 121 2.19 -13.80 -19.78
C PHE A 121 1.28 -13.44 -18.61
N TYR A 122 0.65 -12.26 -18.66
CA TYR A 122 -0.21 -11.78 -17.59
C TYR A 122 -1.54 -12.51 -17.48
N LEU A 123 -2.22 -12.77 -18.60
CA LEU A 123 -3.60 -13.27 -18.60
C LEU A 123 -3.74 -14.76 -18.90
N LYS A 124 -2.74 -15.39 -19.52
CA LYS A 124 -2.84 -16.81 -19.90
C LYS A 124 -2.81 -17.66 -18.64
N PRO A 125 -3.91 -18.33 -18.28
CA PRO A 125 -3.93 -19.15 -17.08
C PRO A 125 -3.01 -20.36 -17.27
N ASP A 126 -2.14 -20.57 -16.29
CA ASP A 126 -1.34 -21.78 -16.18
C ASP A 126 -1.76 -22.54 -14.93
N PHE A 127 -2.69 -23.49 -15.12
CA PHE A 127 -3.23 -24.30 -14.03
C PHE A 127 -2.17 -25.19 -13.36
N SER A 128 -1.03 -25.44 -14.00
CA SER A 128 0.07 -26.19 -13.39
C SER A 128 0.75 -25.43 -12.25
N LYS A 129 0.62 -24.10 -12.22
CA LYS A 129 1.16 -23.24 -11.17
C LYS A 129 0.25 -23.13 -9.95
N ILE A 130 -0.98 -23.64 -10.04
CA ILE A 130 -1.94 -23.57 -8.94
C ILE A 130 -1.59 -24.62 -7.88
N THR A 131 -0.93 -24.17 -6.83
CA THR A 131 -0.56 -24.98 -5.67
C THR A 131 -1.30 -24.51 -4.42
N ALA A 132 -1.36 -25.35 -3.39
CA ALA A 132 -1.92 -24.95 -2.09
C ALA A 132 -1.16 -23.77 -1.48
N GLU A 133 0.18 -23.75 -1.65
CA GLU A 133 1.05 -22.65 -1.23
C GLU A 133 0.70 -21.35 -1.97
N LEU A 134 0.50 -21.40 -3.30
CA LEU A 134 0.08 -20.23 -4.07
C LEU A 134 -1.27 -19.70 -3.58
N PHE A 135 -2.22 -20.58 -3.26
CA PHE A 135 -3.52 -20.15 -2.72
C PHE A 135 -3.36 -19.39 -1.40
N VAL A 136 -2.53 -19.89 -0.48
CA VAL A 136 -2.29 -19.20 0.79
C VAL A 136 -1.60 -17.85 0.57
N PHE A 137 -0.60 -17.80 -0.32
CA PHE A 137 0.07 -16.56 -0.70
C PHE A 137 -0.90 -15.53 -1.29
N VAL A 138 -1.75 -15.93 -2.24
CA VAL A 138 -2.74 -15.05 -2.88
C VAL A 138 -3.78 -14.56 -1.88
N LEU A 139 -4.23 -15.42 -0.95
CA LEU A 139 -5.12 -15.00 0.12
C LEU A 139 -4.47 -13.93 1.01
N GLY A 140 -3.20 -14.10 1.38
CA GLY A 140 -2.44 -13.07 2.10
C GLY A 140 -2.38 -11.74 1.34
N GLN A 141 -2.14 -11.79 0.02
CA GLN A 141 -2.15 -10.60 -0.84
C GLN A 141 -3.51 -9.90 -0.88
N VAL A 142 -4.62 -10.66 -0.91
CA VAL A 142 -5.99 -10.10 -0.85
C VAL A 142 -6.22 -9.34 0.45
N PHE A 143 -5.75 -9.85 1.60
CA PHE A 143 -5.84 -9.15 2.88
C PHE A 143 -5.05 -7.84 2.88
N PHE A 144 -3.83 -7.88 2.34
CA PHE A 144 -2.96 -6.70 2.29
C PHE A 144 -3.54 -5.60 1.36
N THR A 145 -3.93 -5.95 0.12
CA THR A 145 -4.43 -4.95 -0.84
C THR A 145 -5.73 -4.27 -0.39
N LEU A 146 -6.56 -4.95 0.41
CA LEU A 146 -7.79 -4.37 0.96
C LEU A 146 -7.57 -3.64 2.30
N SER A 147 -6.31 -3.52 2.75
CA SER A 147 -5.95 -2.90 4.03
C SER A 147 -6.69 -3.51 5.24
N LEU A 148 -6.92 -4.82 5.20
CA LEU A 148 -7.61 -5.54 6.27
C LEU A 148 -6.69 -5.73 7.48
N GLY A 149 -7.20 -5.38 8.67
CA GLY A 149 -6.41 -5.42 9.92
C GLY A 149 -5.68 -4.12 10.26
N PHE A 150 -5.72 -3.11 9.39
CA PHE A 150 -5.01 -1.83 9.60
C PHE A 150 -5.80 -0.87 10.51
N GLY A 151 -7.05 -1.20 10.85
CA GLY A 151 -7.98 -0.31 11.53
C GLY A 151 -8.55 0.82 10.64
N VAL A 152 -8.07 0.96 9.40
CA VAL A 152 -8.49 1.97 8.43
C VAL A 152 -9.99 1.89 8.17
N MET A 153 -10.50 0.71 7.80
CA MET A 153 -11.93 0.56 7.48
C MET A 153 -12.83 0.84 8.69
N ILE A 154 -12.39 0.49 9.91
CA ILE A 154 -13.13 0.78 11.16
C ILE A 154 -13.16 2.29 11.43
N THR A 155 -12.02 2.95 11.20
CA THR A 155 -11.89 4.40 11.43
C THR A 155 -12.70 5.17 10.39
N LEU A 156 -12.58 4.83 9.11
CA LEU A 156 -13.30 5.50 8.04
C LEU A 156 -14.82 5.27 8.10
N SER A 157 -15.26 4.06 8.46
CA SER A 157 -16.69 3.76 8.59
C SER A 157 -17.33 4.50 9.77
N SER A 158 -16.56 4.86 10.81
CA SER A 158 -17.07 5.65 11.94
C SER A 158 -17.50 7.07 11.57
N TYR A 159 -17.09 7.56 10.39
CA TYR A 159 -17.51 8.86 9.85
C TYR A 159 -18.68 8.76 8.86
N LEU A 160 -19.16 7.55 8.53
CA LEU A 160 -20.28 7.38 7.62
C LEU A 160 -21.62 7.69 8.30
N ASP A 161 -22.56 8.21 7.52
CA ASP A 161 -23.94 8.38 7.97
C ASP A 161 -24.59 7.01 8.23
N LYS A 162 -25.41 6.93 9.29
CA LYS A 162 -26.11 5.69 9.69
C LYS A 162 -27.07 5.12 8.63
N ASN A 163 -27.38 5.90 7.60
CA ASN A 163 -28.29 5.50 6.52
C ASN A 163 -27.56 4.92 5.29
N GLU A 164 -26.23 4.89 5.32
CA GLU A 164 -25.40 4.34 4.26
C GLU A 164 -25.47 2.82 4.21
N ASN A 165 -25.42 2.25 3.00
CA ASN A 165 -25.42 0.81 2.82
C ASN A 165 -23.99 0.26 2.89
N LEU A 166 -23.58 -0.20 4.07
CA LEU A 166 -22.24 -0.74 4.30
C LEU A 166 -21.89 -1.92 3.37
N VAL A 167 -22.86 -2.79 3.07
CA VAL A 167 -22.64 -3.95 2.18
C VAL A 167 -22.34 -3.48 0.77
N GLN A 168 -23.13 -2.54 0.25
CA GLN A 168 -22.91 -1.98 -1.08
C GLN A 168 -21.56 -1.27 -1.16
N THR A 169 -21.22 -0.45 -0.17
CA THR A 169 -19.95 0.27 -0.10
C THR A 169 -18.76 -0.70 -0.07
N ALA A 170 -18.84 -1.77 0.72
CA ALA A 170 -17.80 -2.80 0.78
C ALA A 170 -17.62 -3.52 -0.57
N VAL A 171 -18.71 -3.89 -1.23
CA VAL A 171 -18.67 -4.57 -2.55
C VAL A 171 -18.08 -3.66 -3.63
N ILE A 172 -18.52 -2.40 -3.71
CA ILE A 172 -17.98 -1.44 -4.67
C ILE A 172 -16.48 -1.25 -4.44
N THR A 173 -16.06 -1.08 -3.19
CA THR A 173 -14.65 -0.91 -2.83
C THR A 173 -13.81 -2.10 -3.27
N ALA A 174 -14.26 -3.33 -3.00
CA ALA A 174 -13.54 -4.55 -3.39
C ALA A 174 -13.44 -4.73 -4.91
N ILE A 175 -14.53 -4.46 -5.65
CA ILE A 175 -14.55 -4.54 -7.11
C ILE A 175 -13.63 -3.48 -7.72
N THR A 176 -13.73 -2.23 -7.26
CA THR A 176 -12.86 -1.15 -7.75
C THR A 176 -11.40 -1.44 -7.48
N ASN A 177 -11.04 -1.92 -6.29
CA ASN A 177 -9.68 -2.34 -5.97
C ASN A 177 -9.17 -3.41 -6.96
N THR A 178 -10.01 -4.41 -7.25
CA THR A 178 -9.66 -5.48 -8.19
C THR A 178 -9.48 -4.96 -9.62
N ILE A 179 -10.35 -4.05 -10.08
CA ILE A 179 -10.21 -3.43 -11.41
C ILE A 179 -8.89 -2.67 -11.52
N ILE A 180 -8.54 -1.87 -10.50
CA ILE A 180 -7.28 -1.11 -10.48
C ILE A 180 -6.07 -2.07 -10.47
N ALA A 181 -6.10 -3.14 -9.67
CA ALA A 181 -5.04 -4.14 -9.66
C ALA A 181 -4.88 -4.83 -11.02
N VAL A 182 -5.98 -5.12 -11.72
CA VAL A 182 -5.94 -5.70 -13.07
C VAL A 182 -5.34 -4.72 -14.07
N LEU A 183 -5.76 -3.46 -14.04
CA LEU A 183 -5.21 -2.39 -14.89
C LEU A 183 -3.71 -2.16 -14.61
N ALA A 184 -3.27 -2.26 -13.36
CA ALA A 184 -1.85 -2.18 -13.01
C ALA A 184 -1.03 -3.30 -13.65
N GLY A 185 -1.59 -4.51 -13.80
CA GLY A 185 -0.98 -5.58 -14.57
C GLY A 185 -0.74 -5.21 -16.04
N PHE A 186 -1.75 -4.62 -16.70
CA PHE A 186 -1.60 -4.09 -18.07
C PHE A 186 -0.65 -2.89 -18.16
N MET A 187 -0.51 -2.12 -17.08
CA MET A 187 0.47 -1.06 -17.00
C MET A 187 1.90 -1.63 -16.93
N ILE A 188 2.14 -2.76 -16.28
CA ILE A 188 3.50 -3.26 -16.01
C ILE A 188 3.95 -4.27 -17.07
N PHE A 189 3.26 -5.41 -17.19
CA PHE A 189 3.76 -6.57 -17.93
C PHE A 189 4.01 -6.34 -19.44
N PRO A 190 3.13 -5.67 -20.20
CA PRO A 190 3.38 -5.44 -21.62
C PRO A 190 4.72 -4.76 -21.89
N SER A 191 5.05 -3.76 -21.07
CA SER A 191 6.26 -2.96 -21.22
C SER A 191 7.55 -3.70 -20.86
N LEU A 192 7.49 -4.60 -19.86
CA LEU A 192 8.63 -5.44 -19.48
C LEU A 192 9.03 -6.38 -20.62
N PHE A 193 8.05 -7.05 -21.23
CA PHE A 193 8.29 -8.00 -22.33
C PHE A 193 8.72 -7.31 -23.62
N SER A 194 8.16 -6.13 -23.92
CA SER A 194 8.59 -5.31 -25.07
C SER A 194 10.09 -5.01 -25.09
N PHE A 195 10.73 -4.94 -23.92
CA PHE A 195 12.16 -4.60 -23.79
C PHE A 195 12.99 -5.69 -23.12
N GLY A 196 12.46 -6.92 -23.02
CA GLY A 196 13.20 -8.08 -22.51
C GLY A 196 13.60 -7.99 -21.04
N VAL A 197 12.84 -7.24 -20.23
CA VAL A 197 13.07 -7.06 -18.80
C VAL A 197 12.32 -8.14 -18.02
N ALA A 198 13.01 -8.86 -17.14
CA ALA A 198 12.40 -9.94 -16.36
C ALA A 198 11.38 -9.40 -15.33
N PRO A 199 10.21 -10.07 -15.16
CA PRO A 199 9.14 -9.59 -14.28
C PRO A 199 9.31 -9.92 -12.78
N ASP A 200 10.42 -10.52 -12.38
CA ASP A 200 10.60 -11.23 -11.11
C ASP A 200 11.50 -10.52 -10.08
N SER A 201 11.52 -9.18 -10.07
CA SER A 201 12.45 -8.40 -9.24
C SER A 201 11.86 -7.79 -7.95
N GLY A 202 10.64 -8.16 -7.54
CA GLY A 202 10.02 -7.63 -6.32
C GLY A 202 9.95 -6.09 -6.27
N PRO A 203 10.17 -5.43 -5.12
CA PRO A 203 10.16 -3.97 -5.00
C PRO A 203 11.17 -3.26 -5.92
N THR A 204 12.30 -3.92 -6.23
CA THR A 204 13.33 -3.35 -7.12
C THR A 204 12.87 -3.27 -8.57
N LEU A 205 11.82 -4.00 -8.97
CA LEU A 205 11.22 -3.90 -10.30
C LEU A 205 10.84 -2.46 -10.64
N VAL A 206 10.20 -1.78 -9.68
CA VAL A 206 9.69 -0.42 -9.86
C VAL A 206 10.81 0.60 -10.01
N PHE A 207 11.89 0.46 -9.23
CA PHE A 207 12.93 1.48 -9.12
C PHE A 207 14.17 1.19 -9.98
N GLN A 208 14.47 -0.07 -10.30
CA GLN A 208 15.63 -0.45 -11.12
C GLN A 208 15.23 -0.88 -12.53
N SER A 209 14.16 -1.67 -12.66
CA SER A 209 13.79 -2.29 -13.94
C SER A 209 12.91 -1.39 -14.81
N LEU A 210 11.92 -0.71 -14.25
CA LEU A 210 11.03 0.16 -15.03
C LEU A 210 11.70 1.40 -15.64
N PRO A 211 12.71 2.05 -15.02
CA PRO A 211 13.45 3.12 -15.71
C PRO A 211 14.13 2.64 -17.00
N ILE A 212 14.59 1.38 -17.06
CA ILE A 212 15.11 0.77 -18.29
C ILE A 212 14.02 0.75 -19.36
N VAL A 213 12.83 0.26 -19.01
CA VAL A 213 11.66 0.24 -19.91
C VAL A 213 11.32 1.63 -20.42
N PHE A 214 11.26 2.63 -19.54
CA PHE A 214 10.92 4.00 -19.94
C PHE A 214 11.97 4.61 -20.86
N SER A 215 13.26 4.32 -20.64
CA SER A 215 14.36 4.84 -21.46
C SER A 215 14.32 4.41 -22.95
N HIS A 216 13.57 3.35 -23.26
CA HIS A 216 13.35 2.88 -24.63
C HIS A 216 12.14 3.54 -25.31
N MET A 217 11.41 4.42 -24.61
CA MET A 217 10.27 5.16 -25.16
C MET A 217 10.70 6.52 -25.69
N TRP A 218 10.08 6.97 -26.78
CA TRP A 218 10.33 8.28 -27.42
C TRP A 218 10.09 9.51 -26.52
N ALA A 219 9.42 9.34 -25.38
CA ALA A 219 9.25 10.34 -24.32
C ALA A 219 9.44 9.71 -22.93
N GLY A 220 10.49 8.89 -22.79
CA GLY A 220 10.76 8.08 -21.60
C GLY A 220 10.65 8.84 -20.28
N SER A 221 11.30 9.99 -20.17
CA SER A 221 11.26 10.85 -18.98
C SER A 221 9.83 11.28 -18.61
N VAL A 222 8.98 11.59 -19.60
CA VAL A 222 7.58 11.98 -19.35
C VAL A 222 6.78 10.81 -18.80
N PHE A 223 6.88 9.63 -19.43
CA PHE A 223 6.17 8.44 -18.96
C PHE A 223 6.66 7.97 -17.59
N ALA A 224 7.95 8.06 -17.31
CA ALA A 224 8.51 7.78 -16.00
C ALA A 224 7.96 8.74 -14.94
N VAL A 225 7.93 10.05 -15.21
CA VAL A 225 7.36 11.04 -14.28
C VAL A 225 5.86 10.79 -14.04
N ILE A 226 5.09 10.46 -15.07
CA ILE A 226 3.67 10.08 -14.91
C ILE A 226 3.54 8.84 -14.00
N PHE A 227 4.35 7.82 -14.25
CA PHE A 227 4.32 6.58 -13.48
C PHE A 227 4.71 6.78 -12.01
N PHE A 228 5.82 7.48 -11.74
CA PHE A 228 6.22 7.80 -10.37
C PHE A 228 5.22 8.76 -9.70
N SER A 229 4.60 9.68 -10.44
CA SER A 229 3.53 10.52 -9.89
C SER A 229 2.30 9.70 -9.51
N LEU A 230 1.95 8.67 -10.29
CA LEU A 230 0.89 7.73 -9.95
C LEU A 230 1.20 7.03 -8.62
N LEU A 231 2.43 6.52 -8.44
CA LEU A 231 2.87 5.90 -7.20
C LEU A 231 2.83 6.89 -6.02
N LEU A 232 3.26 8.13 -6.23
CA LEU A 232 3.25 9.16 -5.19
C LEU A 232 1.82 9.50 -4.75
N ILE A 233 0.89 9.59 -5.70
CA ILE A 233 -0.53 9.84 -5.41
C ILE A 233 -1.13 8.66 -4.64
N ALA A 234 -0.87 7.43 -5.07
CA ALA A 234 -1.34 6.21 -4.40
C ALA A 234 -0.78 6.11 -2.97
N ALA A 235 0.51 6.42 -2.79
CA ALA A 235 1.15 6.48 -1.49
C ALA A 235 0.55 7.57 -0.61
N LEU A 236 0.26 8.75 -1.16
CA LEU A 236 -0.34 9.85 -0.41
C LEU A 236 -1.74 9.51 0.09
N THR A 237 -2.62 8.98 -0.78
CA THR A 237 -3.98 8.64 -0.36
C THR A 237 -4.01 7.53 0.68
N THR A 238 -3.11 6.55 0.58
CA THR A 238 -2.98 5.45 1.54
C THR A 238 -2.43 5.94 2.88
N SER A 239 -1.33 6.71 2.88
CA SER A 239 -0.72 7.25 4.11
C SER A 239 -1.68 8.13 4.93
N LEU A 240 -2.50 8.95 4.27
CA LEU A 240 -3.50 9.78 4.95
C LEU A 240 -4.49 8.96 5.78
N THR A 241 -4.98 7.84 5.25
CA THR A 241 -5.98 7.02 5.94
C THR A 241 -5.37 6.21 7.08
N ILE A 242 -4.14 5.73 6.93
CA ILE A 242 -3.41 5.02 7.99
C ILE A 242 -3.01 5.97 9.13
N TYR A 243 -2.52 7.17 8.82
CA TYR A 243 -2.26 8.18 9.85
C TYR A 243 -3.52 8.51 10.65
N GLU A 244 -4.68 8.62 10.00
CA GLU A 244 -5.94 8.93 10.69
C GLU A 244 -6.30 7.89 11.76
N VAL A 245 -6.01 6.60 11.54
CA VAL A 245 -6.21 5.54 12.55
C VAL A 245 -5.44 5.83 13.84
N LEU A 246 -4.16 6.19 13.69
CA LEU A 246 -3.27 6.50 14.81
C LEU A 246 -3.71 7.80 15.50
N ILE A 247 -4.00 8.84 14.73
CA ILE A 247 -4.40 10.16 15.23
C ILE A 247 -5.69 10.06 16.04
N THR A 248 -6.73 9.43 15.48
CA THR A 248 -8.02 9.26 16.14
C THR A 248 -7.89 8.47 17.43
N THR A 249 -7.09 7.41 17.43
CA THR A 249 -6.89 6.61 18.65
C THR A 249 -6.16 7.38 19.74
N ILE A 250 -5.10 8.13 19.40
CA ILE A 250 -4.39 8.96 20.37
C ILE A 250 -5.33 10.06 20.91
N GLN A 251 -6.12 10.70 20.05
CA GLN A 251 -7.07 11.72 20.44
C GLN A 251 -8.12 11.17 21.42
N GLU A 252 -8.67 9.99 21.17
CA GLU A 252 -9.64 9.33 22.05
C GLU A 252 -9.05 8.95 23.41
N LYS A 253 -7.84 8.39 23.44
CA LYS A 253 -7.21 7.90 24.68
C LYS A 253 -6.62 9.01 25.54
N THR A 254 -6.10 10.08 24.93
CA THR A 254 -5.35 11.12 25.64
C THR A 254 -6.08 12.47 25.73
N LYS A 255 -7.19 12.65 24.99
CA LYS A 255 -7.99 13.88 24.93
C LYS A 255 -7.22 15.13 24.49
N ILE A 256 -6.03 14.98 23.90
CA ILE A 256 -5.27 16.12 23.37
C ILE A 256 -5.94 16.72 22.13
N ARG A 257 -5.64 17.98 21.83
CA ARG A 257 -6.16 18.66 20.63
C ARG A 257 -5.68 17.95 19.36
N ARG A 258 -6.56 17.81 18.36
CA ARG A 258 -6.29 17.12 17.08
C ARG A 258 -4.97 17.55 16.42
N THR A 259 -4.68 18.84 16.33
CA THR A 259 -3.44 19.35 15.72
C THR A 259 -2.18 18.91 16.46
N ALA A 260 -2.25 18.80 17.79
CA ALA A 260 -1.17 18.25 18.60
C ALA A 260 -1.04 16.74 18.37
N ALA A 261 -2.15 16.00 18.33
CA ALA A 261 -2.14 14.56 18.02
C ALA A 261 -1.51 14.27 16.66
N ILE A 262 -1.88 15.03 15.61
CA ILE A 262 -1.28 14.92 14.27
C ILE A 262 0.24 15.12 14.36
N THR A 263 0.67 16.23 14.95
CA THR A 263 2.11 16.57 15.02
C THR A 263 2.89 15.51 15.80
N ILE A 264 2.35 15.03 16.92
CA ILE A 264 3.00 14.01 17.75
C ILE A 264 3.12 12.68 17.00
N VAL A 265 2.04 12.21 16.36
CA VAL A 265 2.04 10.94 15.62
C VAL A 265 3.01 10.99 14.44
N LEU A 266 2.95 12.05 13.64
CA LEU A 266 3.83 12.20 12.48
C LEU A 266 5.30 12.35 12.89
N ALA A 267 5.60 13.16 13.91
CA ALA A 267 6.96 13.32 14.42
C ALA A 267 7.50 12.02 15.03
N ALA A 268 6.68 11.30 15.80
CA ALA A 268 7.08 10.01 16.38
C ALA A 268 7.38 8.97 15.30
N ILE A 269 6.53 8.85 14.27
CA ILE A 269 6.78 7.95 13.14
C ILE A 269 8.02 8.37 12.37
N PHE A 270 8.21 9.67 12.14
CA PHE A 270 9.37 10.16 11.41
C PHE A 270 10.68 9.81 12.15
N ILE A 271 10.75 10.10 13.45
CA ILE A 271 11.95 9.91 14.26
C ILE A 271 12.21 8.42 14.56
N PHE A 272 11.20 7.66 14.97
CA PHE A 272 11.37 6.29 15.45
C PHE A 272 11.06 5.22 14.41
N GLY A 273 10.49 5.58 13.27
CA GLY A 273 10.18 4.68 12.16
C GLY A 273 10.95 5.01 10.90
N ASN A 274 10.73 6.21 10.34
CA ASN A 274 11.28 6.58 9.04
C ASN A 274 12.81 6.71 9.07
N ILE A 275 13.38 7.45 10.02
CA ILE A 275 14.83 7.60 10.12
C ILE A 275 15.54 6.24 10.27
N PRO A 276 15.14 5.33 11.18
CA PRO A 276 15.71 3.99 11.25
C PRO A 276 15.60 3.19 9.94
N SER A 277 14.47 3.29 9.25
CA SER A 277 14.22 2.60 7.97
C SER A 277 15.05 3.19 6.82
N ILE A 278 15.37 4.49 6.85
CA ILE A 278 16.27 5.13 5.88
C ILE A 278 17.71 4.67 6.13
N LEU A 279 18.13 4.67 7.39
CA LEU A 279 19.49 4.30 7.77
C LEU A 279 19.80 2.83 7.51
N SER A 280 18.79 1.97 7.41
CA SER A 280 18.98 0.52 7.21
C SER A 280 19.57 0.12 5.87
N TYR A 281 19.57 1.01 4.88
CA TYR A 281 20.27 0.78 3.61
C TYR A 281 21.68 1.40 3.58
N GLY A 282 22.01 2.26 4.55
CA GLY A 282 23.28 2.94 4.63
C GLY A 282 24.00 2.67 5.96
N PRO A 283 24.10 3.65 6.88
CA PRO A 283 24.91 3.50 8.10
C PRO A 283 24.51 2.33 9.02
N TRP A 284 23.26 1.87 8.97
CA TRP A 284 22.72 0.80 9.82
C TRP A 284 22.45 -0.50 9.05
N LYS A 285 23.09 -0.69 7.89
CA LYS A 285 22.95 -1.92 7.07
C LYS A 285 23.26 -3.22 7.82
N ASP A 286 24.16 -3.15 8.82
CA ASP A 286 24.56 -4.31 9.62
C ASP A 286 23.61 -4.57 10.80
N VAL A 287 22.63 -3.68 11.05
CA VAL A 287 21.61 -3.86 12.09
C VAL A 287 20.48 -4.72 11.54
N SER A 288 20.41 -5.95 12.02
CA SER A 288 19.35 -6.90 11.64
C SER A 288 18.35 -7.13 12.78
N VAL A 289 17.07 -7.20 12.43
CA VAL A 289 15.96 -7.61 13.30
C VAL A 289 15.28 -8.81 12.63
N PHE A 290 15.23 -9.96 13.31
CA PHE A 290 14.75 -11.23 12.72
C PHE A 290 15.44 -11.61 11.39
N GLY A 291 16.74 -11.31 11.26
CA GLY A 291 17.50 -11.61 10.04
C GLY A 291 17.17 -10.71 8.84
N LYS A 292 16.39 -9.64 9.05
CA LYS A 292 16.03 -8.62 8.06
C LYS A 292 16.64 -7.28 8.45
N ASN A 293 16.91 -6.39 7.49
CA ASN A 293 17.23 -5.00 7.83
C ASN A 293 16.00 -4.32 8.49
N ILE A 294 16.17 -3.14 9.08
CA ILE A 294 15.07 -2.49 9.83
C ILE A 294 13.85 -2.17 8.94
N PHE A 295 14.06 -1.72 7.69
CA PHE A 295 12.99 -1.48 6.74
C PHE A 295 12.14 -2.75 6.50
N ASP A 296 12.81 -3.85 6.15
CA ASP A 296 12.18 -5.14 5.85
C ASP A 296 11.58 -5.78 7.12
N ALA A 297 12.14 -5.51 8.29
CA ALA A 297 11.59 -5.95 9.56
C ALA A 297 10.28 -5.24 9.90
N PHE A 298 10.19 -3.92 9.67
CA PHE A 298 8.94 -3.18 9.83
C PHE A 298 7.86 -3.70 8.88
N ASP A 299 8.20 -3.96 7.62
CA ASP A 299 7.29 -4.55 6.64
C ASP A 299 6.78 -5.91 7.11
N TYR A 300 7.68 -6.83 7.44
CA TYR A 300 7.34 -8.18 7.87
C TYR A 300 6.50 -8.20 9.15
N ILE A 301 6.92 -7.49 10.20
CA ILE A 301 6.21 -7.48 11.49
C ILE A 301 4.81 -6.88 11.33
N SER A 302 4.68 -5.80 10.55
CA SER A 302 3.39 -5.13 10.37
C SER A 302 2.45 -5.97 9.50
N GLY A 303 2.91 -6.31 8.29
CA GLY A 303 2.14 -6.99 7.26
C GLY A 303 1.80 -8.43 7.60
N ASN A 304 2.80 -9.22 8.01
CA ASN A 304 2.63 -10.66 8.18
C ASN A 304 2.18 -11.05 9.59
N ILE A 305 2.43 -10.21 10.60
CA ILE A 305 2.11 -10.55 12.00
C ILE A 305 0.98 -9.67 12.54
N LEU A 306 1.21 -8.37 12.70
CA LEU A 306 0.30 -7.50 13.47
C LEU A 306 -1.05 -7.31 12.79
N PHE A 307 -1.09 -7.07 11.47
CA PHE A 307 -2.36 -6.94 10.74
C PHE A 307 -3.14 -8.24 10.66
N MET A 308 -2.44 -9.38 10.56
CA MET A 308 -3.07 -10.70 10.58
C MET A 308 -3.72 -10.99 11.93
N LEU A 309 -3.02 -10.70 13.05
CA LEU A 309 -3.59 -10.83 14.39
C LEU A 309 -4.76 -9.87 14.62
N THR A 310 -4.65 -8.64 14.12
CA THR A 310 -5.73 -7.65 14.22
C THR A 310 -6.95 -8.10 13.43
N ALA A 311 -6.77 -8.59 12.20
CA ALA A 311 -7.86 -9.12 11.37
C ALA A 311 -8.52 -10.34 12.02
N LEU A 312 -7.73 -11.27 12.58
CA LEU A 312 -8.23 -12.42 13.32
C LEU A 312 -9.05 -11.97 14.54
N GLY A 313 -8.50 -11.05 15.33
CA GLY A 313 -9.16 -10.48 16.50
C GLY A 313 -10.49 -9.80 16.14
N SER A 314 -10.52 -9.04 15.04
CA SER A 314 -11.74 -8.42 14.54
C SER A 314 -12.79 -9.45 14.11
N ALA A 315 -12.40 -10.48 13.36
CA ALA A 315 -13.33 -11.53 12.91
C ALA A 315 -13.90 -12.32 14.10
N LEU A 316 -13.07 -12.69 15.06
CA LEU A 316 -13.51 -13.36 16.29
C LEU A 316 -14.42 -12.48 17.14
N PHE A 317 -14.11 -11.19 17.27
CA PHE A 317 -14.94 -10.25 18.01
C PHE A 317 -16.33 -10.08 17.38
N VAL A 318 -16.39 -9.86 16.07
CA VAL A 318 -17.68 -9.76 15.35
C VAL A 318 -18.47 -11.06 15.47
N GLY A 319 -17.82 -12.20 15.23
CA GLY A 319 -18.49 -13.51 15.20
C GLY A 319 -18.95 -14.03 16.57
N PHE A 320 -18.18 -13.76 17.64
CA PHE A 320 -18.40 -14.37 18.96
C PHE A 320 -18.77 -13.39 20.06
N VAL A 321 -18.56 -12.08 19.89
CA VAL A 321 -18.91 -11.07 20.90
C VAL A 321 -20.11 -10.24 20.45
N MET A 322 -20.02 -9.54 19.31
CA MET A 322 -21.12 -8.68 18.81
C MET A 322 -22.36 -9.49 18.40
N LYS A 323 -22.16 -10.64 17.74
CA LYS A 323 -23.23 -11.58 17.35
C LYS A 323 -24.38 -10.89 16.62
N ASP A 324 -25.50 -10.68 17.30
CA ASP A 324 -26.74 -10.20 16.71
C ASP A 324 -26.71 -8.70 16.42
N GLU A 325 -25.97 -7.90 17.20
CA GLU A 325 -25.75 -6.47 16.92
C GLU A 325 -25.10 -6.27 15.55
N ALA A 326 -24.10 -7.10 15.22
CA ALA A 326 -23.43 -7.06 13.92
C ALA A 326 -24.35 -7.51 12.77
N LYS A 327 -25.32 -8.40 13.03
CA LYS A 327 -26.30 -8.80 12.01
C LYS A 327 -27.33 -7.70 11.78
N GLU A 328 -27.82 -7.06 12.84
CA GLU A 328 -28.77 -5.96 12.76
C GLU A 328 -28.25 -4.82 11.89
N GLU A 329 -26.97 -4.47 12.06
CA GLU A 329 -26.31 -3.44 11.24
C GLU A 329 -26.31 -3.81 9.74
N LEU A 330 -26.13 -5.09 9.39
CA LEU A 330 -26.13 -5.58 8.01
C LEU A 330 -27.55 -5.74 7.44
N LEU A 331 -28.56 -5.90 8.30
CA LEU A 331 -29.96 -6.08 7.92
C LEU A 331 -30.64 -4.77 7.52
N TYR A 332 -30.03 -3.61 7.80
CA TYR A 332 -30.56 -2.28 7.49
C TYR A 332 -31.11 -2.15 6.04
N LYS A 333 -30.57 -2.91 5.07
CA LYS A 333 -31.13 -3.10 3.71
C LYS A 333 -30.97 -4.53 3.15
N GLY A 334 -30.72 -5.51 4.03
CA GLY A 334 -30.35 -6.88 3.65
C GLY A 334 -31.45 -7.92 3.92
N ASN A 335 -31.37 -9.08 3.26
CA ASN A 335 -32.23 -10.22 3.58
C ASN A 335 -31.62 -11.06 4.73
N HIS A 336 -32.45 -11.46 5.69
CA HIS A 336 -32.09 -12.33 6.81
C HIS A 336 -31.31 -13.59 6.40
N THR A 337 -31.72 -14.27 5.32
CA THR A 337 -31.03 -15.49 4.88
C THR A 337 -29.59 -15.21 4.43
N THR A 338 -29.39 -14.17 3.63
CA THR A 338 -28.07 -13.78 3.12
C THR A 338 -27.16 -13.32 4.25
N VAL A 339 -27.67 -12.49 5.16
CA VAL A 339 -26.90 -12.01 6.32
C VAL A 339 -26.50 -13.17 7.23
N ASN A 340 -27.38 -14.14 7.47
CA ASN A 340 -27.06 -15.30 8.32
C ASN A 340 -25.98 -16.20 7.70
N ILE A 341 -26.06 -16.47 6.39
CA ILE A 341 -25.05 -17.28 5.69
C ILE A 341 -23.70 -16.55 5.70
N TRP A 342 -23.69 -15.27 5.35
CA TRP A 342 -22.48 -14.45 5.36
C TRP A 342 -21.88 -14.33 6.77
N PHE A 343 -22.71 -14.14 7.79
CA PHE A 343 -22.26 -14.06 9.17
C PHE A 343 -21.64 -15.38 9.64
N ALA A 344 -22.20 -16.53 9.25
CA ALA A 344 -21.61 -17.83 9.54
C ALA A 344 -20.23 -17.99 8.84
N TYR A 345 -20.11 -17.52 7.60
CA TYR A 345 -18.84 -17.48 6.87
C TYR A 345 -17.79 -16.63 7.61
N VAL A 346 -18.14 -15.41 8.03
CA VAL A 346 -17.26 -14.52 8.80
C VAL A 346 -16.93 -15.06 10.18
N LYS A 347 -17.87 -15.75 10.82
CA LYS A 347 -17.67 -16.28 12.18
C LYS A 347 -16.74 -17.50 12.21
N TYR A 348 -16.81 -18.38 11.21
CA TYR A 348 -16.11 -19.67 11.25
C TYR A 348 -15.02 -19.81 10.20
N LEU A 349 -15.31 -19.47 8.94
CA LEU A 349 -14.38 -19.72 7.84
C LEU A 349 -13.30 -18.63 7.75
N VAL A 350 -13.66 -17.35 7.92
CA VAL A 350 -12.69 -16.25 7.86
C VAL A 350 -11.58 -16.37 8.92
N PRO A 351 -11.86 -16.61 10.21
CA PRO A 351 -10.83 -16.83 11.22
C PRO A 351 -9.91 -18.00 10.89
N LEU A 352 -10.46 -19.09 10.36
CA LEU A 352 -9.67 -20.25 9.95
C LEU A 352 -8.72 -19.90 8.80
N VAL A 353 -9.21 -19.18 7.78
CA VAL A 353 -8.39 -18.72 6.65
C VAL A 353 -7.27 -17.79 7.13
N ILE A 354 -7.58 -16.82 8.01
CA ILE A 354 -6.58 -15.91 8.58
C ILE A 354 -5.52 -16.69 9.37
N LEU A 355 -5.94 -17.68 10.16
CA LEU A 355 -5.02 -18.53 10.93
C LEU A 355 -4.10 -19.34 9.99
N LEU A 356 -4.63 -19.91 8.91
CA LEU A 356 -3.84 -20.66 7.93
C LEU A 356 -2.78 -19.77 7.25
N ILE A 357 -3.16 -18.56 6.84
CA ILE A 357 -2.22 -17.59 6.26
C ILE A 357 -1.16 -17.19 7.29
N PHE A 358 -1.57 -16.91 8.52
CA PHE A 358 -0.65 -16.52 9.59
C PHE A 358 0.39 -17.61 9.88
N VAL A 359 -0.05 -18.87 10.01
CA VAL A 359 0.85 -20.01 10.21
C VAL A 359 1.77 -20.18 9.02
N SER A 360 1.27 -20.09 7.80
CA SER A 360 2.08 -20.21 6.58
C SER A 360 3.09 -19.09 6.38
N ASN A 361 2.92 -17.93 7.01
CA ASN A 361 3.87 -16.82 6.94
C ASN A 361 4.99 -16.90 8.00
N LEU A 362 4.85 -17.79 8.99
CA LEU A 362 5.82 -17.99 10.08
C LEU A 362 6.84 -19.08 9.78
N PHE A 363 6.54 -19.97 8.83
CA PHE A 363 7.39 -21.06 8.35
C PHE A 363 7.74 -20.81 6.88
#